data_AF-W7WU92-F1
#
_entry.id   AF-W7WU92-F1
#
_cell.length_a   1.000
_cell.length_b   1.000
_cell.length_c   1.000
_cell.angle_alpha   90.00
_cell.angle_beta   90.00
_cell.angle_gamma   90.00
#
_symmetry.space_group_name_H-M   'P 1'
#
loop_
_entity.id
_entity.type
_entity.pdbx_description
1 polymer ?
#
loop_
_entity_poly.entity_id
_entity_poly.type
_entity_poly.pdbx_seq_one_letter_code
_entity_poly.pdbx_strand_id
1 'polypeptide(L)'
;MRLLTYQMPDELLAVASGGEFDEFDLNAFFEATGADAAAEFKHKSDVQKWLDIIRGGHLAHAAELLKVGTRPPFPYSDARLLPYLQHSFWYLPSVAACHAMANLLAEKHNVFWHDYDVVVAAGASAGIGLDALPPVREAIGGGFDTKTITLSCGKLTTGVTVPQWSSILMLRNLKSPESYFQAAFRVQSPWSIKNPNGDNPNEEEVLKPVCFVFDFAPTRALRQVSEYGIGLSPNESNPENAVADLVSFLPVLAYDGANMTQIDAGGILDIAMAGTSATLLARKWESALLVNVDNNTLRRILDDPDAMKAVESIEGWRSLGDNIIETIINKSEKVKELKNKAKEGGLTTKEKRELSAEEKEYKSKRKLVQEKLIKFATRIPAFMYLTDFRENTLQDVITKLEPDLFRTVTGLTVKDFHLLVRLKVFNTEHMNQAVFAFRRYEDASLRYTGIESHSG
;
A
#
# COMPACT_ATOMS: atom_id res chain seq x y z
N MET A 1 1.74 18.41 -5.58
CA MET A 1 2.65 17.39 -4.99
C MET A 1 3.22 16.56 -6.12
N ARG A 2 4.47 16.09 -6.05
CA ARG A 2 5.09 15.22 -7.06
C ARG A 2 5.77 14.05 -6.36
N LEU A 3 5.57 12.83 -6.88
CA LEU A 3 6.23 11.63 -6.39
C LEU A 3 7.40 11.29 -7.31
N LEU A 4 8.60 11.21 -6.75
CA LEU A 4 9.80 10.78 -7.46
C LEU A 4 10.27 9.46 -6.86
N THR A 5 10.30 8.42 -7.69
CA THR A 5 10.77 7.09 -7.32
C THR A 5 12.15 6.84 -7.94
N TYR A 6 13.04 6.22 -7.19
CA TYR A 6 14.41 5.97 -7.64
C TYR A 6 14.75 4.50 -7.50
N GLN A 7 15.11 3.86 -8.60
CA GLN A 7 15.80 2.59 -8.56
C GLN A 7 17.19 2.78 -7.97
N MET A 8 17.49 2.04 -6.90
CA MET A 8 18.79 2.04 -6.27
C MET A 8 19.77 1.13 -7.02
N PRO A 9 21.08 1.44 -7.00
CA PRO A 9 22.09 0.57 -7.61
C PRO A 9 22.04 -0.85 -7.04
N ASP A 10 22.33 -1.84 -7.88
CA ASP A 10 22.29 -3.28 -7.52
C ASP A 10 23.10 -3.62 -6.27
N GLU A 11 24.21 -2.91 -6.04
CA GLU A 11 25.04 -3.11 -4.84
C GLU A 11 24.28 -2.82 -3.54
N LEU A 12 23.33 -1.87 -3.54
CA LEU A 12 22.49 -1.57 -2.38
C LEU A 12 21.30 -2.53 -2.31
N LEU A 13 20.74 -2.91 -3.46
CA LEU A 13 19.63 -3.86 -3.53
C LEU A 13 20.00 -5.22 -2.91
N ALA A 14 21.23 -5.69 -3.15
CA ALA A 14 21.74 -6.95 -2.62
C ALA A 14 21.84 -7.01 -1.09
N VAL A 15 21.91 -5.86 -0.41
CA VAL A 15 22.02 -5.78 1.05
C VAL A 15 20.69 -6.10 1.73
N ALA A 16 19.58 -5.77 1.07
CA ALA A 16 18.24 -5.84 1.64
C ALA A 16 17.20 -6.25 0.59
N SER A 17 17.44 -7.36 -0.12
CA SER A 17 16.39 -8.02 -0.89
C SER A 17 15.56 -8.88 0.07
N GLY A 18 14.26 -8.59 0.19
CA GLY A 18 13.42 -9.28 1.17
C GLY A 18 11.93 -9.04 0.98
N GLY A 19 11.12 -9.98 1.45
CA GLY A 19 9.66 -9.92 1.37
C GLY A 19 9.05 -10.85 0.33
N GLU A 20 7.72 -10.79 0.19
CA GLU A 20 6.95 -11.72 -0.65
C GLU A 20 7.23 -11.54 -2.16
N PHE A 21 7.80 -10.39 -2.57
CA PHE A 21 7.97 -9.97 -3.97
C PHE A 21 9.44 -9.81 -4.40
N ASP A 22 10.41 -10.24 -3.58
CA ASP A 22 11.87 -10.06 -3.82
C ASP A 22 12.25 -8.58 -4.10
N GLU A 23 11.58 -7.67 -3.38
CA GLU A 23 11.76 -6.22 -3.51
C GLU A 23 12.82 -5.69 -2.53
N PHE A 24 13.31 -4.48 -2.78
CA PHE A 24 14.19 -3.77 -1.84
C PHE A 24 13.45 -3.42 -0.54
N ASP A 25 13.86 -4.05 0.56
CA ASP A 25 13.27 -3.86 1.88
C ASP A 25 13.93 -2.68 2.63
N LEU A 26 13.27 -1.52 2.59
CA LEU A 26 13.73 -0.33 3.31
C LEU A 26 13.83 -0.53 4.83
N ASN A 27 12.98 -1.38 5.43
CA ASN A 27 13.07 -1.62 6.87
C ASN A 27 14.33 -2.40 7.23
N ALA A 28 14.71 -3.37 6.39
CA ALA A 28 15.95 -4.13 6.55
C ALA A 28 17.18 -3.26 6.24
N PHE A 29 17.12 -2.47 5.15
CA PHE A 29 18.22 -1.59 4.76
C PHE A 29 18.54 -0.55 5.85
N PHE A 30 17.51 0.07 6.44
CA PHE A 30 17.64 1.03 7.54
C PHE A 30 17.49 0.37 8.93
N GLU A 31 17.77 -0.93 9.05
CA GLU A 31 17.77 -1.61 10.35
C GLU A 31 18.87 -1.04 11.25
N ALA A 32 18.51 -0.69 12.48
CA ALA A 32 19.40 -0.09 13.46
C ALA A 32 19.18 -0.67 14.85
N THR A 33 20.24 -0.63 15.65
CA THR A 33 20.25 -1.09 17.05
C THR A 33 20.77 0.01 17.96
N GLY A 34 20.63 -0.16 19.27
CA GLY A 34 21.03 0.85 20.26
C GLY A 34 19.99 1.96 20.47
N ALA A 35 20.38 2.97 21.22
CA ALA A 35 19.55 4.12 21.58
C ALA A 35 20.39 5.40 21.63
N ASP A 36 19.76 6.53 21.30
CA ASP A 36 20.37 7.86 21.35
C ASP A 36 21.76 7.90 20.69
N ALA A 37 22.80 8.38 21.40
CA ALA A 37 24.16 8.48 20.90
C ALA A 37 24.85 7.13 20.60
N ALA A 38 24.30 6.02 21.12
CA ALA A 38 24.81 4.67 20.86
C ALA A 38 24.04 3.96 19.74
N ALA A 39 23.06 4.62 19.12
CA ALA A 39 22.31 4.04 18.01
C ALA A 39 23.16 3.97 16.74
N GLU A 40 23.17 2.82 16.07
CA GLU A 40 23.94 2.57 14.87
C GLU A 40 23.19 1.67 13.88
N PHE A 41 23.34 1.96 12.59
CA PHE A 41 22.82 1.13 11.50
C PHE A 41 23.59 -0.18 11.41
N LYS A 42 22.87 -1.28 11.23
CA LYS A 42 23.47 -2.58 10.94
C LYS A 42 24.25 -2.57 9.62
N HIS A 43 23.75 -1.82 8.64
CA HIS A 43 24.34 -1.65 7.31
C HIS A 43 24.90 -0.23 7.11
N LYS A 44 25.60 0.31 8.11
CA LYS A 44 26.08 1.70 8.13
C LYS A 44 26.85 2.13 6.88
N SER A 45 27.74 1.27 6.36
CA SER A 45 28.50 1.55 5.13
C SER A 45 27.60 1.78 3.93
N ASP A 46 26.54 0.99 3.80
CA ASP A 46 25.62 1.05 2.66
C ASP A 46 24.65 2.23 2.79
N VAL A 47 24.23 2.55 4.03
CA VAL A 47 23.49 3.79 4.31
C VAL A 47 24.33 5.03 4.01
N GLN A 48 25.64 5.01 4.31
CA GLN A 48 26.55 6.09 3.92
C GLN A 48 26.64 6.25 2.40
N LYS A 49 26.80 5.14 1.65
CA LYS A 49 26.77 5.18 0.17
C LYS A 49 25.46 5.77 -0.34
N TRP A 50 24.33 5.41 0.28
CA TRP A 50 23.02 5.98 -0.05
C TRP A 50 22.97 7.49 0.19
N LEU A 51 23.52 8.00 1.30
CA LEU A 51 23.66 9.44 1.54
C LEU A 51 24.49 10.14 0.46
N ASP A 52 25.50 9.47 -0.09
CA ASP A 52 26.28 10.01 -1.20
C ASP A 52 25.50 9.98 -2.53
N ILE A 53 24.71 8.93 -2.80
CA ILE A 53 23.83 8.83 -3.98
C ILE A 53 22.81 9.96 -4.01
N ILE A 54 22.11 10.23 -2.91
CA ILE A 54 21.07 11.28 -2.89
C ILE A 54 21.64 12.70 -3.05
N ARG A 55 22.96 12.85 -2.92
CA ARG A 55 23.73 14.07 -3.22
C ARG A 55 24.41 14.04 -4.60
N GLY A 56 24.14 13.01 -5.41
CA GLY A 56 24.71 12.86 -6.75
C GLY A 56 26.18 12.42 -6.76
N GLY A 57 26.68 11.88 -5.65
CA GLY A 57 28.09 11.50 -5.46
C GLY A 57 28.46 10.08 -5.90
N HIS A 58 27.55 9.32 -6.52
CA HIS A 58 27.83 7.93 -6.92
C HIS A 58 28.81 7.86 -8.10
N LEU A 59 30.08 7.61 -7.77
CA LEU A 59 31.19 7.63 -8.73
C LEU A 59 31.13 6.48 -9.74
N ALA A 60 30.56 5.32 -9.39
CA ALA A 60 30.55 4.16 -10.28
C ALA A 60 29.63 4.36 -11.50
N HIS A 61 28.55 5.15 -11.37
CA HIS A 61 27.69 5.55 -12.49
C HIS A 61 28.18 6.80 -13.25
N ALA A 62 29.21 7.50 -12.77
CA ALA A 62 29.66 8.75 -13.41
C ALA A 62 30.07 8.55 -14.89
N ALA A 63 30.65 7.39 -15.22
CA ALA A 63 31.04 7.06 -16.60
C ALA A 63 29.83 6.76 -17.51
N GLU A 64 28.73 6.22 -16.98
CA GLU A 64 27.51 5.96 -17.73
C GLU A 64 26.64 7.22 -17.85
N LEU A 65 26.57 8.04 -16.80
CA LEU A 65 25.92 9.35 -16.82
C LEU A 65 26.56 10.30 -17.85
N LEU A 66 27.87 10.17 -18.10
CA LEU A 66 28.56 10.89 -19.17
C LEU A 66 28.11 10.47 -20.58
N LYS A 67 27.61 9.23 -20.77
CA LYS A 67 27.10 8.74 -22.06
C LYS A 67 25.66 9.21 -22.32
N VAL A 68 24.85 9.32 -21.27
CA VAL A 68 23.43 9.73 -21.36
C VAL A 68 23.27 11.26 -21.45
N GLY A 69 24.28 12.02 -21.01
CA GLY A 69 24.33 13.47 -21.17
C GLY A 69 23.47 14.28 -20.18
N THR A 70 22.73 13.61 -19.31
CA THR A 70 21.90 14.22 -18.27
C THR A 70 22.12 13.52 -16.93
N ARG A 71 22.24 14.30 -15.85
CA ARG A 71 22.33 13.75 -14.48
C ARG A 71 20.93 13.50 -13.93
N PRO A 72 20.72 12.43 -13.14
CA PRO A 72 19.43 12.17 -12.54
C PRO A 72 19.11 13.27 -11.52
N PRO A 73 17.84 13.67 -11.39
CA PRO A 73 17.47 14.70 -10.43
C PRO A 73 17.43 14.11 -9.01
N PHE A 74 18.59 13.85 -8.41
CA PHE A 74 18.65 13.38 -7.02
C PHE A 74 18.33 14.53 -6.05
N PRO A 75 17.65 14.24 -4.92
CA PRO A 75 17.11 15.26 -4.02
C PRO A 75 18.13 16.36 -3.68
N TYR A 76 19.25 16.00 -3.06
CA TYR A 76 20.24 16.96 -2.56
C TYR A 76 21.33 17.31 -3.60
N SER A 77 21.01 17.21 -4.89
CA SER A 77 21.97 17.51 -5.97
C SER A 77 21.38 18.38 -7.09
N ASP A 78 20.09 18.20 -7.40
CA ASP A 78 19.47 18.89 -8.53
C ASP A 78 19.01 20.29 -8.13
N ALA A 79 19.45 21.30 -8.90
CA ALA A 79 19.12 22.70 -8.63
C ALA A 79 17.59 22.98 -8.59
N ARG A 80 16.77 22.16 -9.24
CA ARG A 80 15.30 22.26 -9.23
C ARG A 80 14.68 21.72 -7.95
N LEU A 81 15.39 20.84 -7.23
CA LEU A 81 14.92 20.19 -6.00
C LEU A 81 15.48 20.85 -4.74
N LEU A 82 16.71 21.38 -4.80
CA LEU A 82 17.39 22.00 -3.66
C LEU A 82 16.54 23.04 -2.89
N PRO A 83 15.79 23.96 -3.54
CA PRO A 83 14.95 24.91 -2.81
C PRO A 83 13.88 24.24 -1.92
N TYR A 84 13.42 23.04 -2.29
CA TYR A 84 12.37 22.31 -1.57
C TYR A 84 12.92 21.34 -0.52
N LEU A 85 14.24 21.31 -0.32
CA LEU A 85 14.91 20.47 0.67
C LEU A 85 15.49 21.27 1.83
N GLN A 86 15.20 22.57 1.92
CA GLN A 86 15.54 23.39 3.07
C GLN A 86 14.94 22.83 4.36
N HIS A 87 13.65 22.46 4.33
CA HIS A 87 12.97 21.76 5.42
C HIS A 87 12.39 20.46 4.90
N SER A 88 12.96 19.34 5.36
CA SER A 88 12.57 18.00 4.93
C SER A 88 12.17 17.11 6.11
N PHE A 89 11.27 16.17 5.82
CA PHE A 89 10.82 15.15 6.77
C PHE A 89 11.29 13.78 6.30
N TRP A 90 12.05 13.04 7.10
CA TRP A 90 12.54 11.71 6.73
C TRP A 90 11.82 10.67 7.58
N TYR A 91 11.18 9.70 6.92
CA TYR A 91 10.33 8.72 7.57
C TYR A 91 11.01 7.36 7.68
N LEU A 92 11.60 7.09 8.84
CA LEU A 92 12.44 5.92 9.13
C LEU A 92 11.67 4.78 9.83
N PRO A 93 12.21 3.54 9.84
CA PRO A 93 11.46 2.37 10.30
C PRO A 93 11.28 2.30 11.83
N SER A 94 12.22 2.83 12.61
CA SER A 94 12.23 2.69 14.07
C SER A 94 12.87 3.89 14.77
N VAL A 95 12.69 3.97 16.09
CA VAL A 95 13.33 4.99 16.94
C VAL A 95 14.85 4.88 16.84
N ALA A 96 15.39 3.66 16.91
CA ALA A 96 16.82 3.41 16.75
C ALA A 96 17.34 3.90 15.39
N ALA A 97 16.58 3.70 14.31
CA ALA A 97 16.96 4.18 12.98
C ALA A 97 16.99 5.70 12.90
N CYS A 98 16.05 6.42 13.52
CA CYS A 98 16.09 7.88 13.59
C CYS A 98 17.36 8.38 14.29
N HIS A 99 17.72 7.81 15.44
CA HIS A 99 18.92 8.20 16.15
C HIS A 99 20.19 7.79 15.40
N ALA A 100 20.24 6.60 14.81
CA ALA A 100 21.36 6.15 13.99
C ALA A 100 21.58 7.06 12.77
N MET A 101 20.51 7.53 12.13
CA MET A 101 20.60 8.52 11.06
C MET A 101 21.15 9.85 11.56
N ALA A 102 20.63 10.37 12.68
CA ALA A 102 21.16 11.61 13.27
C ALA A 102 22.66 11.50 13.59
N ASN A 103 23.08 10.39 14.19
CA ASN A 103 24.47 10.12 14.51
C ASN A 103 25.34 10.07 13.24
N LEU A 104 24.88 9.36 12.21
CA LEU A 104 25.59 9.24 10.92
C LEU A 104 25.75 10.60 10.24
N LEU A 105 24.69 11.41 10.17
CA LEU A 105 24.74 12.76 9.60
C LEU A 105 25.71 13.67 10.36
N ALA A 106 25.86 13.48 11.67
CA ALA A 106 26.78 14.24 12.51
C ALA A 106 28.25 13.78 12.44
N GLU A 107 28.57 12.67 11.75
CA GLU A 107 29.94 12.19 11.64
C GLU A 107 30.84 13.21 10.95
N LYS A 108 32.12 13.24 11.35
CA LYS A 108 33.07 14.30 10.96
C LYS A 108 33.26 14.43 9.45
N HIS A 109 33.16 13.34 8.70
CA HIS A 109 33.29 13.36 7.24
C HIS A 109 32.01 13.81 6.52
N ASN A 110 30.87 13.83 7.20
CA ASN A 110 29.55 14.17 6.66
C ASN A 110 29.27 15.68 6.68
N VAL A 111 30.26 16.49 6.30
CA VAL A 111 30.28 17.96 6.42
C VAL A 111 29.08 18.66 5.76
N PHE A 112 28.57 18.14 4.65
CA PHE A 112 27.39 18.70 3.96
C PHE A 112 26.16 18.73 4.86
N TRP A 113 26.00 17.71 5.71
CA TRP A 113 24.83 17.57 6.56
C TRP A 113 24.91 18.47 7.80
N HIS A 114 26.08 19.00 8.13
CA HIS A 114 26.26 19.91 9.26
C HIS A 114 25.63 21.29 9.02
N ASP A 115 25.27 21.61 7.77
CA ASP A 115 24.46 22.77 7.40
C ASP A 115 22.98 22.63 7.82
N TYR A 116 22.55 21.42 8.21
CA TYR A 116 21.18 21.13 8.59
C TYR A 116 21.07 20.92 10.11
N ASP A 117 20.08 21.55 10.73
CA ASP A 117 19.65 21.19 12.07
C ASP A 117 18.82 19.89 12.02
N VAL A 118 19.34 18.83 12.62
CA VAL A 118 18.74 17.50 12.60
C VAL A 118 17.91 17.28 13.86
N VAL A 119 16.59 17.24 13.70
CA VAL A 119 15.65 17.08 14.81
C VAL A 119 15.09 15.65 14.83
N VAL A 120 15.38 14.89 15.87
CA VAL A 120 14.81 13.56 16.08
C VAL A 120 13.45 13.67 16.76
N ALA A 121 12.38 13.56 15.99
CA ALA A 121 11.00 13.49 16.46
C ALA A 121 10.56 12.02 16.65
N ALA A 122 11.30 11.26 17.46
CA ALA A 122 11.03 9.84 17.72
C ALA A 122 11.31 9.47 19.19
N GLY A 123 10.78 8.34 19.66
CA GLY A 123 11.00 7.88 21.04
C GLY A 123 10.34 8.75 22.11
N ALA A 124 10.51 8.43 23.39
CA ALA A 124 9.87 9.18 24.48
C ALA A 124 10.48 10.58 24.69
N SER A 125 11.77 10.74 24.37
CA SER A 125 12.53 12.00 24.52
C SER A 125 11.98 13.14 23.66
N ALA A 126 11.37 12.83 22.52
CA ALA A 126 10.74 13.83 21.66
C ALA A 126 9.36 14.31 22.17
N GLY A 127 8.92 14.03 23.40
CA GLY A 127 7.59 14.46 23.92
C GLY A 127 6.41 13.62 23.40
N ILE A 128 5.34 13.46 24.19
CA ILE A 128 4.23 12.57 23.83
C ILE A 128 3.19 13.29 22.96
N GLY A 129 2.79 12.69 21.84
CA GLY A 129 1.76 13.25 20.97
C GLY A 129 2.16 14.59 20.35
N LEU A 130 1.40 15.64 20.64
CA LEU A 130 1.64 16.99 20.11
C LEU A 130 2.89 17.67 20.68
N ASP A 131 3.39 17.19 21.83
CA ASP A 131 4.60 17.74 22.45
C ASP A 131 5.89 17.45 21.66
N ALA A 132 5.79 16.64 20.59
CA ALA A 132 6.87 16.46 19.63
C ALA A 132 6.99 17.57 18.57
N LEU A 133 5.99 18.45 18.49
CA LEU A 133 5.95 19.53 17.52
C LEU A 133 6.77 20.77 17.89
N PRO A 134 6.81 21.22 19.17
CA PRO A 134 7.57 22.42 19.55
C PRO A 134 9.06 22.38 19.15
N PRO A 135 9.84 21.30 19.39
CA PRO A 135 11.25 21.27 19.00
C PRO A 135 11.46 21.41 17.48
N VAL A 136 10.57 20.82 16.69
CA VAL A 136 10.58 20.94 15.22
C VAL A 136 10.31 22.39 14.80
N ARG A 137 9.31 23.04 15.39
CA ARG A 137 8.97 24.43 15.06
C ARG A 137 10.06 25.41 15.48
N GLU A 138 10.71 25.15 16.61
CA GLU A 138 11.82 25.97 17.09
C GLU A 138 13.02 25.90 16.13
N ALA A 139 13.43 24.70 15.72
CA ALA A 139 14.50 24.50 14.74
C ALA A 139 14.19 25.13 13.37
N ILE A 140 12.93 25.01 12.92
CA ILE A 140 12.48 25.63 11.65
C ILE A 140 12.44 27.17 11.77
N GLY A 141 12.01 27.70 12.91
CA GLY A 141 11.84 29.14 13.10
C GLY A 141 10.91 29.75 12.04
N GLY A 142 11.38 30.81 11.37
CA GLY A 142 10.65 31.47 10.29
C GLY A 142 10.57 30.66 8.98
N GLY A 143 11.43 29.66 8.81
CA GLY A 143 11.49 28.81 7.61
C GLY A 143 12.33 29.36 6.45
N PHE A 144 12.94 30.54 6.60
CA PHE A 144 13.70 31.20 5.53
C PHE A 144 15.22 31.10 5.72
N ASP A 145 15.69 31.20 6.96
CA ASP A 145 17.12 31.34 7.28
C ASP A 145 17.76 30.05 7.82
N THR A 146 16.95 29.03 8.08
CA THR A 146 17.39 27.76 8.66
C THR A 146 17.25 26.63 7.65
N LYS A 147 17.97 25.53 7.88
CA LYS A 147 17.79 24.27 7.15
C LYS A 147 17.57 23.17 8.17
N THR A 148 16.56 22.34 7.98
CA THR A 148 16.22 21.30 8.96
C THR A 148 15.94 19.95 8.32
N ILE A 149 16.35 18.89 8.99
CA ILE A 149 15.95 17.51 8.70
C ILE A 149 15.20 16.98 9.91
N THR A 150 13.90 16.77 9.78
CA THR A 150 13.11 16.12 10.83
C THR A 150 13.08 14.62 10.62
N LEU A 151 13.61 13.86 11.57
CA LEU A 151 13.64 12.40 11.55
C LEU A 151 12.51 11.83 12.40
N SER A 152 11.62 11.01 11.83
CA SER A 152 10.52 10.39 12.57
C SER A 152 10.30 8.95 12.14
N CYS A 153 9.79 8.12 13.05
CA CYS A 153 9.34 6.76 12.77
C CYS A 153 7.84 6.54 13.03
N GLY A 154 7.06 7.62 13.17
CA GLY A 154 5.61 7.56 13.32
C GLY A 154 4.99 8.72 14.09
N LYS A 155 5.79 9.58 14.72
CA LYS A 155 5.28 10.84 15.30
C LYS A 155 5.14 11.89 14.21
N LEU A 156 4.23 12.84 14.44
CA LEU A 156 3.96 13.96 13.53
C LEU A 156 3.43 13.53 12.14
N THR A 157 3.09 12.25 11.96
CA THR A 157 2.43 11.74 10.76
C THR A 157 0.91 11.96 10.79
N THR A 158 0.35 12.27 11.97
CA THR A 158 -1.08 12.50 12.18
C THR A 158 -1.31 13.75 13.04
N GLY A 159 -2.42 14.46 12.78
CA GLY A 159 -2.92 15.53 13.67
C GLY A 159 -2.08 16.81 13.78
N VAL A 160 -1.05 16.99 12.95
CA VAL A 160 -0.19 18.19 12.96
C VAL A 160 0.03 18.76 11.56
N THR A 161 0.31 20.07 11.52
CA THR A 161 0.64 20.80 10.29
C THR A 161 1.93 21.58 10.51
N VAL A 162 2.91 21.36 9.63
CA VAL A 162 4.17 22.11 9.51
C VAL A 162 4.26 22.61 8.06
N PRO A 163 3.80 23.84 7.77
CA PRO A 163 3.75 24.38 6.41
C PRO A 163 5.10 24.37 5.68
N GLN A 164 6.19 24.60 6.41
CA GLN A 164 7.54 24.75 5.87
C GLN A 164 8.09 23.45 5.26
N TRP A 165 7.62 22.27 5.71
CA TRP A 165 8.06 21.01 5.13
C TRP A 165 7.67 20.93 3.66
N SER A 166 8.68 20.94 2.81
CA SER A 166 8.51 20.96 1.36
C SER A 166 8.78 19.59 0.72
N SER A 167 9.48 18.71 1.44
CA SER A 167 9.85 17.39 0.96
C SER A 167 9.78 16.32 2.03
N ILE A 168 9.40 15.11 1.63
CA ILE A 168 9.46 13.91 2.46
C ILE A 168 10.28 12.82 1.79
N LEU A 169 11.17 12.17 2.56
CA LEU A 169 11.88 10.96 2.16
C LEU A 169 11.20 9.75 2.81
N MET A 170 10.69 8.83 2.00
CA MET A 170 10.05 7.59 2.43
C MET A 170 11.12 6.51 2.60
N LEU A 171 11.63 6.34 3.83
CA LEU A 171 12.76 5.46 4.16
C LEU A 171 12.31 4.22 4.95
N ARG A 172 11.06 3.81 4.78
CA ARG A 172 10.50 2.62 5.44
C ARG A 172 9.42 1.98 4.59
N ASN A 173 9.18 0.71 4.84
CA ASN A 173 8.04 0.02 4.27
C ASN A 173 6.77 0.36 5.08
N LEU A 174 5.75 0.84 4.37
CA LEU A 174 4.42 1.08 4.89
C LEU A 174 3.48 0.00 4.38
N LYS A 175 2.65 -0.53 5.28
CA LYS A 175 1.83 -1.71 5.03
C LYS A 175 0.52 -1.43 4.32
N SER A 176 0.06 -0.17 4.34
CA SER A 176 -1.21 0.22 3.73
C SER A 176 -1.06 1.53 2.95
N PRO A 177 -1.80 1.68 1.83
CA PRO A 177 -1.77 2.90 1.04
C PRO A 177 -2.18 4.13 1.84
N GLU A 178 -3.14 3.99 2.76
CA GLU A 178 -3.60 5.09 3.62
C GLU A 178 -2.47 5.59 4.51
N SER A 179 -1.67 4.69 5.09
CA SER A 179 -0.53 5.06 5.93
C SER A 179 0.56 5.75 5.11
N TYR A 180 0.76 5.32 3.86
CA TYR A 180 1.70 5.96 2.92
C TYR A 180 1.28 7.37 2.56
N PHE A 181 0.03 7.54 2.10
CA PHE A 181 -0.48 8.84 1.69
C PHE A 181 -0.69 9.79 2.87
N GLN A 182 -1.06 9.28 4.05
CA GLN A 182 -1.15 10.10 5.26
C GLN A 182 0.19 10.78 5.61
N ALA A 183 1.29 10.04 5.47
CA ALA A 183 2.64 10.57 5.63
C ALA A 183 3.02 11.51 4.48
N ALA A 184 2.77 11.11 3.22
CA ALA A 184 3.07 11.93 2.04
C ALA A 184 2.38 13.30 2.08
N PHE A 185 1.10 13.33 2.47
CA PHE A 185 0.33 14.56 2.57
C PHE A 185 0.79 15.50 3.70
N ARG A 186 1.70 15.09 4.60
CA ARG A 186 2.28 15.99 5.61
C ARG A 186 3.03 17.16 4.99
N VAL A 187 3.60 16.98 3.79
CA VAL A 187 4.35 18.05 3.10
C VAL A 187 3.48 18.81 2.10
N GLN A 188 2.20 18.46 1.95
CA GLN A 188 1.28 19.09 1.01
C GLN A 188 0.65 20.39 1.54
N SER A 189 0.61 20.59 2.86
CA SER A 189 -0.02 21.78 3.45
C SER A 189 0.60 23.07 2.91
N PRO A 190 -0.19 24.05 2.43
CA PRO A 190 0.37 25.26 1.81
C PRO A 190 1.19 26.06 2.82
N TRP A 191 2.27 26.66 2.34
CA TRP A 191 3.03 27.69 3.05
C TRP A 191 2.88 28.99 2.27
N SER A 192 2.30 29.98 2.93
CA SER A 192 1.88 31.21 2.28
C SER A 192 1.92 32.41 3.23
N ILE A 193 2.06 33.59 2.65
CA ILE A 193 1.99 34.88 3.32
C ILE A 193 0.66 35.53 2.94
N LYS A 194 -0.15 35.86 3.94
CA LYS A 194 -1.40 36.60 3.73
C LYS A 194 -1.13 38.09 3.69
N ASN A 195 -1.77 38.77 2.74
CA ASN A 195 -1.64 40.21 2.51
C ASN A 195 -0.16 40.66 2.43
N PRO A 196 0.63 40.10 1.50
CA PRO A 196 2.08 40.33 1.43
C PRO A 196 2.43 41.81 1.23
N ASN A 197 1.59 42.55 0.49
CA ASN A 197 1.79 43.97 0.17
C ASN A 197 1.08 44.94 1.12
N GLY A 198 0.22 44.45 2.03
CA GLY A 198 -0.57 45.29 2.95
C GLY A 198 -1.88 45.84 2.38
N ASP A 199 -2.01 45.91 1.06
CA ASP A 199 -3.11 46.62 0.37
C ASP A 199 -4.35 45.75 0.11
N ASN A 200 -4.23 44.42 0.11
CA ASN A 200 -5.32 43.51 -0.20
C ASN A 200 -5.39 42.34 0.81
N PRO A 201 -6.35 42.35 1.75
CA PRO A 201 -6.47 41.31 2.77
C PRO A 201 -6.81 39.92 2.21
N ASN A 202 -7.25 39.83 0.95
CA ASN A 202 -7.55 38.56 0.27
C ASN A 202 -6.39 38.06 -0.61
N GLU A 203 -5.31 38.85 -0.77
CA GLU A 203 -4.13 38.41 -1.50
C GLU A 203 -3.31 37.44 -0.65
N GLU A 204 -2.83 36.37 -1.27
CA GLU A 204 -2.02 35.35 -0.63
C GLU A 204 -0.86 34.98 -1.56
N GLU A 205 0.37 35.15 -1.08
CA GLU A 205 1.57 34.71 -1.80
C GLU A 205 1.92 33.29 -1.35
N VAL A 206 1.94 32.35 -2.30
CA VAL A 206 2.26 30.95 -2.02
C VAL A 206 3.77 30.72 -2.14
N LEU A 207 4.44 30.56 -0.99
CA LEU A 207 5.88 30.29 -0.89
C LEU A 207 6.23 28.86 -1.29
N LYS A 208 5.28 27.93 -1.11
CA LYS A 208 5.43 26.51 -1.49
C LYS A 208 4.41 26.13 -2.57
N PRO A 209 4.72 26.37 -3.86
CA PRO A 209 3.82 26.02 -4.96
C PRO A 209 3.82 24.51 -5.27
N VAL A 210 4.86 23.79 -4.85
CA VAL A 210 5.01 22.34 -5.06
C VAL A 210 5.71 21.71 -3.86
N CYS A 211 5.45 20.43 -3.64
CA CYS A 211 6.13 19.60 -2.65
C CYS A 211 6.48 18.24 -3.25
N PHE A 212 7.49 17.58 -2.67
CA PHE A 212 8.08 16.36 -3.21
C PHE A 212 8.01 15.19 -2.24
N VAL A 213 7.69 14.02 -2.77
CA VAL A 213 7.82 12.73 -2.08
C VAL A 213 8.92 11.97 -2.80
N PHE A 214 9.95 11.58 -2.06
CA PHE A 214 11.07 10.79 -2.58
C PHE A 214 10.98 9.37 -2.02
N ASP A 215 10.89 8.37 -2.89
CA ASP A 215 10.86 6.95 -2.51
C ASP A 215 11.95 6.17 -3.25
N PHE A 216 12.62 5.28 -2.55
CA PHE A 216 13.79 4.53 -3.05
C PHE A 216 13.48 3.05 -3.28
N ALA A 217 12.20 2.66 -3.19
CA ALA A 217 11.68 1.35 -3.53
C ALA A 217 10.54 1.52 -4.56
N PRO A 218 10.87 1.70 -5.87
CA PRO A 218 9.91 2.12 -6.89
C PRO A 218 8.71 1.18 -7.01
N THR A 219 8.94 -0.13 -7.13
CA THR A 219 7.87 -1.14 -7.20
C THR A 219 6.88 -1.02 -6.05
N ARG A 220 7.40 -0.88 -4.81
CA ARG A 220 6.57 -0.72 -3.61
C ARG A 220 5.78 0.58 -3.64
N ALA A 221 6.44 1.70 -3.97
CA ALA A 221 5.82 3.02 -4.01
C ALA A 221 4.69 3.07 -5.04
N LEU A 222 4.93 2.55 -6.25
CA LEU A 222 3.95 2.51 -7.34
C LEU A 222 2.79 1.56 -7.02
N ARG A 223 3.03 0.45 -6.30
CA ARG A 223 1.97 -0.38 -5.73
C ARG A 223 1.09 0.41 -4.74
N GLN A 224 1.68 1.21 -3.85
CA GLN A 224 0.87 2.07 -2.96
C GLN A 224 0.02 3.08 -3.73
N VAL A 225 0.56 3.68 -4.81
CA VAL A 225 -0.19 4.61 -5.67
C VAL A 225 -1.35 3.89 -6.36
N SER A 226 -1.09 2.72 -6.95
CA SER A 226 -2.10 1.90 -7.63
C SER A 226 -3.23 1.48 -6.68
N GLU A 227 -2.88 0.88 -5.54
CA GLU A 227 -3.86 0.39 -4.56
C GLU A 227 -4.70 1.53 -3.99
N TYR A 228 -4.10 2.70 -3.73
CA TYR A 228 -4.83 3.87 -3.26
C TYR A 228 -5.78 4.42 -4.32
N GLY A 229 -5.32 4.58 -5.57
CA GLY A 229 -6.14 5.07 -6.67
C GLY A 229 -7.37 4.20 -6.90
N ILE A 230 -7.17 2.87 -6.94
CA ILE A 230 -8.27 1.90 -7.07
C ILE A 230 -9.22 1.99 -5.86
N GLY A 231 -8.68 2.11 -4.64
CA GLY A 231 -9.47 2.21 -3.42
C GLY A 231 -10.33 3.48 -3.32
N LEU A 232 -9.91 4.58 -3.94
CA LEU A 232 -10.68 5.83 -4.00
C LEU A 232 -11.88 5.75 -4.96
N SER A 233 -11.83 4.86 -5.95
CA SER A 233 -12.85 4.71 -6.99
C SER A 233 -13.40 3.28 -7.05
N PRO A 234 -14.08 2.79 -6.00
CA PRO A 234 -14.55 1.40 -5.93
C PRO A 234 -15.59 1.02 -6.99
N ASN A 235 -16.27 2.02 -7.57
CA ASN A 235 -17.25 1.83 -8.63
C ASN A 235 -16.64 1.94 -10.04
N GLU A 236 -15.36 2.29 -10.16
CA GLU A 236 -14.69 2.34 -11.46
C GLU A 236 -14.37 0.91 -11.92
N SER A 237 -14.88 0.58 -13.10
CA SER A 237 -14.74 -0.75 -13.71
C SER A 237 -13.33 -1.02 -14.25
N ASN A 238 -12.60 0.03 -14.63
CA ASN A 238 -11.23 -0.07 -15.11
C ASN A 238 -10.24 0.54 -14.10
N PRO A 239 -9.46 -0.29 -13.39
CA PRO A 239 -8.42 0.16 -12.48
C PRO A 239 -7.45 1.20 -13.05
N GLU A 240 -7.19 1.18 -14.36
CA GLU A 240 -6.33 2.16 -15.01
C GLU A 240 -6.90 3.57 -15.00
N ASN A 241 -8.22 3.72 -15.17
CA ASN A 241 -8.90 5.01 -15.06
C ASN A 241 -8.80 5.55 -13.62
N ALA A 242 -9.03 4.69 -12.63
CA ALA A 242 -8.93 5.06 -11.22
C ALA A 242 -7.52 5.55 -10.85
N VAL A 243 -6.49 4.89 -11.38
CA VAL A 243 -5.09 5.33 -11.18
C VAL A 243 -4.79 6.61 -11.97
N ALA A 244 -5.30 6.76 -13.20
CA ALA A 244 -5.11 7.96 -14.01
C ALA A 244 -5.68 9.21 -13.33
N ASP A 245 -6.86 9.11 -12.72
CA ASP A 245 -7.48 10.19 -11.96
C ASP A 245 -6.57 10.65 -10.82
N LEU A 246 -6.02 9.73 -10.03
CA LEU A 246 -5.10 10.07 -8.94
C LEU A 246 -3.81 10.73 -9.46
N VAL A 247 -3.22 10.17 -10.52
CA VAL A 247 -1.93 10.63 -11.07
C VAL A 247 -2.06 11.98 -11.78
N SER A 248 -3.27 12.35 -12.22
CA SER A 248 -3.54 13.71 -12.72
C SER A 248 -3.28 14.80 -11.67
N PHE A 249 -3.50 14.49 -10.39
CA PHE A 249 -3.22 15.39 -9.25
C PHE A 249 -1.85 15.16 -8.61
N LEU A 250 -1.30 13.94 -8.76
CA LEU A 250 0.01 13.53 -8.27
C LEU A 250 0.86 12.99 -9.41
N PRO A 251 1.55 13.85 -10.17
CA PRO A 251 2.50 13.39 -11.17
C PRO A 251 3.57 12.51 -10.54
N VAL A 252 3.77 11.33 -11.13
CA VAL A 252 4.76 10.34 -10.72
C VAL A 252 5.90 10.31 -11.73
N LEU A 253 7.12 10.48 -11.25
CA LEU A 253 8.33 10.30 -12.04
C LEU A 253 9.12 9.12 -11.48
N ALA A 254 9.69 8.31 -12.36
CA ALA A 254 10.56 7.21 -11.96
C ALA A 254 11.91 7.32 -12.64
N TYR A 255 12.95 7.06 -11.85
CA TYR A 255 14.30 6.88 -12.33
C TYR A 255 14.63 5.39 -12.39
N ASP A 256 14.94 4.91 -13.59
CA ASP A 256 15.21 3.50 -13.93
C ASP A 256 16.71 3.13 -13.88
N GLY A 257 17.54 4.01 -13.31
CA GLY A 257 19.01 3.88 -13.36
C GLY A 257 19.67 4.68 -14.49
N ALA A 258 18.92 5.08 -15.51
CA ALA A 258 19.42 5.89 -16.63
C ALA A 258 18.71 7.23 -16.75
N ASN A 259 17.37 7.24 -16.80
CA ASN A 259 16.58 8.43 -17.08
C ASN A 259 15.45 8.60 -16.07
N MET A 260 15.12 9.86 -15.75
CA MET A 260 13.91 10.20 -15.00
C MET A 260 12.78 10.47 -15.98
N THR A 261 11.76 9.62 -15.99
CA THR A 261 10.60 9.74 -16.89
C THR A 261 9.31 9.89 -16.09
N GLN A 262 8.35 10.63 -16.63
CA GLN A 262 7.00 10.66 -16.05
C GLN A 262 6.28 9.38 -16.49
N ILE A 263 5.70 8.67 -15.53
CA ILE A 263 4.97 7.43 -15.77
C ILE A 263 3.47 7.71 -15.76
N ASP A 264 2.76 7.14 -16.73
CA ASP A 264 1.30 7.17 -16.80
C ASP A 264 0.65 6.06 -15.96
N ALA A 265 -0.68 6.01 -15.93
CA ALA A 265 -1.40 5.01 -15.15
C ALA A 265 -1.06 3.58 -15.56
N GLY A 266 -0.89 3.34 -16.87
CA GLY A 266 -0.48 2.06 -17.40
C GLY A 266 0.89 1.63 -16.88
N GLY A 267 1.92 2.46 -17.07
CA GLY A 267 3.27 2.14 -16.59
C GLY A 267 3.33 1.96 -15.07
N ILE A 268 2.53 2.71 -14.29
CA ILE A 268 2.43 2.52 -12.83
C ILE A 268 1.91 1.13 -12.50
N LEU A 269 0.86 0.68 -13.19
CA LEU A 269 0.27 -0.63 -13.00
C LEU A 269 1.21 -1.75 -13.44
N ASP A 270 1.91 -1.58 -14.56
CA ASP A 270 2.90 -2.54 -15.04
C ASP A 270 4.03 -2.75 -14.03
N ILE A 271 4.62 -1.66 -13.53
CA ILE A 271 5.71 -1.75 -12.56
C ILE A 271 5.21 -2.27 -11.22
N ALA A 272 4.05 -1.81 -10.75
CA ALA A 272 3.44 -2.31 -9.50
C ALA A 272 3.19 -3.83 -9.52
N MET A 273 2.96 -4.40 -10.71
CA MET A 273 2.72 -5.83 -10.90
C MET A 273 3.94 -6.63 -11.33
N ALA A 274 5.02 -6.00 -11.80
CA ALA A 274 6.23 -6.66 -12.28
C ALA A 274 6.89 -7.59 -11.24
N GLY A 275 6.72 -7.32 -9.94
CA GLY A 275 7.20 -8.20 -8.85
C GLY A 275 6.26 -9.35 -8.49
N THR A 276 5.05 -9.42 -9.06
CA THR A 276 4.03 -10.41 -8.69
C THR A 276 4.21 -11.70 -9.49
N SER A 277 4.70 -12.76 -8.86
CA SER A 277 4.79 -14.08 -9.49
C SER A 277 3.41 -14.72 -9.71
N ALA A 278 3.32 -15.69 -10.64
CA ALA A 278 2.12 -16.50 -10.84
C ALA A 278 1.62 -17.15 -9.54
N THR A 279 2.55 -17.56 -8.65
CA THR A 279 2.20 -18.14 -7.34
C THR A 279 1.49 -17.13 -6.44
N LEU A 280 1.90 -15.86 -6.47
CA LEU A 280 1.24 -14.79 -5.68
C LEU A 280 -0.13 -14.42 -6.24
N LEU A 281 -0.27 -14.41 -7.56
CA LEU A 281 -1.58 -14.24 -8.21
C LEU A 281 -2.53 -15.38 -7.83
N ALA A 282 -2.05 -16.62 -7.83
CA ALA A 282 -2.84 -17.77 -7.38
C ALA A 282 -3.28 -17.62 -5.91
N ARG A 283 -2.38 -17.16 -5.02
CA ARG A 283 -2.71 -16.87 -3.62
C ARG A 283 -3.78 -15.78 -3.46
N LYS A 284 -3.82 -14.78 -4.34
CA LYS A 284 -4.90 -13.76 -4.31
C LYS A 284 -6.27 -14.41 -4.49
N TRP A 285 -6.38 -15.44 -5.34
CA TRP A 285 -7.60 -16.22 -5.57
C TRP A 285 -7.97 -17.18 -4.42
N GLU A 286 -7.04 -17.42 -3.49
CA GLU A 286 -7.27 -18.17 -2.25
C GLU A 286 -7.65 -17.27 -1.07
N SER A 287 -7.73 -15.95 -1.28
CA SER A 287 -7.95 -14.99 -0.20
C SER A 287 -9.35 -15.09 0.40
N ALA A 288 -9.38 -15.10 1.73
CA ALA A 288 -10.60 -15.00 2.53
C ALA A 288 -11.41 -13.71 2.27
N LEU A 289 -10.78 -12.66 1.73
CA LEU A 289 -11.43 -11.39 1.42
C LEU A 289 -12.34 -11.46 0.17
N LEU A 290 -12.19 -12.48 -0.67
CA LEU A 290 -13.00 -12.65 -1.88
C LEU A 290 -14.45 -13.05 -1.56
N VAL A 291 -14.71 -13.52 -0.34
CA VAL A 291 -16.00 -14.08 0.06
C VAL A 291 -16.44 -13.49 1.39
N ASN A 292 -17.73 -13.22 1.52
CA ASN A 292 -18.34 -12.69 2.72
C ASN A 292 -19.18 -13.77 3.41
N VAL A 293 -18.80 -14.09 4.64
CA VAL A 293 -19.44 -15.11 5.49
C VAL A 293 -19.88 -14.53 6.83
N ASP A 294 -20.19 -13.22 6.86
CA ASP A 294 -20.79 -12.57 8.01
C ASP A 294 -22.23 -13.06 8.23
N ASN A 295 -22.78 -12.85 9.43
CA ASN A 295 -24.11 -13.37 9.77
C ASN A 295 -25.23 -12.77 8.92
N ASN A 296 -25.13 -11.51 8.50
CA ASN A 296 -26.17 -10.88 7.70
C ASN A 296 -26.18 -11.50 6.30
N THR A 297 -25.00 -11.71 5.72
CA THR A 297 -24.85 -12.39 4.42
C THR A 297 -25.34 -13.83 4.50
N LEU A 298 -24.93 -14.58 5.52
CA LEU A 298 -25.39 -15.96 5.75
C LEU A 298 -26.91 -16.05 5.96
N ARG A 299 -27.51 -15.11 6.69
CA ARG A 299 -28.97 -15.04 6.89
C ARG A 299 -29.71 -14.77 5.57
N ARG A 300 -29.21 -13.86 4.73
CA ARG A 300 -29.79 -13.62 3.39
C ARG A 300 -29.76 -14.85 2.50
N ILE A 301 -28.71 -15.67 2.59
CA ILE A 301 -28.66 -16.94 1.86
C ILE A 301 -29.73 -17.88 2.42
N LEU A 302 -29.82 -18.03 3.74
CA LEU A 302 -30.79 -18.93 4.39
C LEU A 302 -32.25 -18.57 4.07
N ASP A 303 -32.55 -17.27 3.99
CA ASP A 303 -33.90 -16.75 3.73
C ASP A 303 -34.31 -16.82 2.24
N ASP A 304 -33.39 -17.16 1.33
CA ASP A 304 -33.62 -17.26 -0.11
C ASP A 304 -33.44 -18.73 -0.58
N PRO A 305 -34.55 -19.44 -0.93
CA PRO A 305 -34.48 -20.84 -1.34
C PRO A 305 -33.65 -21.09 -2.60
N ASP A 306 -33.58 -20.13 -3.51
CA ASP A 306 -32.77 -20.25 -4.73
C ASP A 306 -31.28 -20.04 -4.40
N ALA A 307 -30.96 -19.14 -3.46
CA ALA A 307 -29.60 -18.95 -2.98
C ALA A 307 -29.09 -20.18 -2.20
N MET A 308 -29.93 -20.81 -1.38
CA MET A 308 -29.60 -22.07 -0.70
C MET A 308 -29.27 -23.19 -1.70
N LYS A 309 -30.10 -23.36 -2.74
CA LYS A 309 -29.83 -24.34 -3.80
C LYS A 309 -28.54 -24.04 -4.56
N ALA A 310 -28.26 -22.75 -4.80
CA ALA A 310 -27.03 -22.33 -5.45
C ALA A 310 -25.79 -22.73 -4.62
N VAL A 311 -25.74 -22.37 -3.33
CA VAL A 311 -24.58 -22.74 -2.49
C VAL A 311 -24.44 -24.25 -2.31
N GLU A 312 -25.53 -24.99 -2.23
CA GLU A 312 -25.51 -26.46 -2.15
C GLU A 312 -24.99 -27.14 -3.42
N SER A 313 -25.05 -26.45 -4.56
CA SER A 313 -24.52 -26.91 -5.84
C SER A 313 -23.00 -26.72 -5.96
N ILE A 314 -22.39 -25.94 -5.06
CA ILE A 314 -20.94 -25.74 -5.02
C ILE A 314 -20.24 -27.04 -4.60
N GLU A 315 -19.15 -27.37 -5.29
CA GLU A 315 -18.42 -28.61 -5.04
C GLU A 315 -17.96 -28.74 -3.58
N GLY A 316 -18.23 -29.89 -2.99
CA GLY A 316 -17.85 -30.20 -1.62
C GLY A 316 -18.68 -29.50 -0.56
N TRP A 317 -19.73 -28.74 -0.92
CA TRP A 317 -20.66 -28.15 0.06
C TRP A 317 -21.34 -29.23 0.92
N ARG A 318 -21.77 -30.34 0.29
CA ARG A 318 -22.40 -31.48 0.98
C ARG A 318 -21.57 -32.06 2.13
N SER A 319 -20.24 -31.89 2.11
CA SER A 319 -19.36 -32.34 3.20
C SER A 319 -19.47 -31.52 4.49
N LEU A 320 -20.12 -30.35 4.43
CA LEU A 320 -20.31 -29.47 5.58
C LEU A 320 -21.46 -29.93 6.51
N GLY A 321 -22.29 -30.86 6.04
CA GLY A 321 -23.49 -31.33 6.72
C GLY A 321 -24.68 -30.40 6.53
N ASP A 322 -25.87 -30.93 6.82
CA ASP A 322 -27.13 -30.21 6.70
C ASP A 322 -27.19 -29.06 7.71
N ASN A 323 -27.88 -27.97 7.36
CA ASN A 323 -28.14 -26.83 8.24
C ASN A 323 -26.88 -26.12 8.79
N ILE A 324 -25.75 -26.18 8.07
CA ILE A 324 -24.50 -25.55 8.50
C ILE A 324 -24.65 -24.03 8.72
N ILE A 325 -25.34 -23.33 7.82
CA ILE A 325 -25.58 -21.89 7.88
C ILE A 325 -26.44 -21.54 9.10
N GLU A 326 -27.56 -22.24 9.28
CA GLU A 326 -28.46 -22.07 10.43
C GLU A 326 -27.71 -22.31 11.75
N THR A 327 -26.87 -23.34 11.80
CA THR A 327 -26.05 -23.65 12.98
C THR A 327 -25.07 -22.52 13.32
N ILE A 328 -24.45 -21.90 12.31
CA ILE A 328 -23.54 -20.75 12.51
C ILE A 328 -24.32 -19.57 13.09
N ILE A 329 -25.50 -19.27 12.53
CA ILE A 329 -26.34 -18.15 12.97
C ILE A 329 -26.79 -18.36 14.42
N ASN A 330 -27.39 -19.52 14.73
CA ASN A 330 -27.90 -19.83 16.07
C ASN A 330 -26.80 -19.77 17.15
N LYS A 331 -25.62 -20.34 16.86
CA LYS A 331 -24.48 -20.28 17.80
C LYS A 331 -23.94 -18.86 17.96
N SER A 332 -23.89 -18.08 16.87
CA SER A 332 -23.46 -16.68 16.95
C SER A 332 -24.44 -15.81 17.74
N GLU A 333 -25.74 -16.08 17.69
CA GLU A 333 -26.75 -15.38 18.49
C GLU A 333 -26.61 -15.74 19.98
N LYS A 334 -26.43 -17.02 20.29
CA LYS A 334 -26.15 -17.48 21.66
C LYS A 334 -24.90 -16.83 22.26
N VAL A 335 -23.82 -16.69 21.47
CA VAL A 335 -22.61 -15.95 21.87
C VAL A 335 -22.92 -14.48 22.14
N LYS A 336 -23.77 -13.84 21.33
CA LYS A 336 -24.17 -12.44 21.50
C LYS A 336 -24.97 -12.25 22.79
N GLU A 337 -25.90 -13.15 23.09
CA GLU A 337 -26.67 -13.17 24.34
C GLU A 337 -25.76 -13.30 25.56
N LEU A 338 -24.85 -14.28 25.56
CA LEU A 338 -23.88 -14.48 26.65
C LEU A 338 -22.97 -13.24 26.83
N LYS A 339 -22.55 -12.59 25.74
CA LYS A 339 -21.77 -11.35 25.82
C LYS A 339 -22.56 -10.17 26.39
N ASN A 340 -23.84 -10.06 26.08
CA ASN A 340 -24.70 -9.03 26.65
C ASN A 340 -24.90 -9.27 28.16
N LYS A 341 -25.18 -10.51 28.56
CA LYS A 341 -25.26 -10.91 29.97
C LYS A 341 -23.97 -10.60 30.73
N ALA A 342 -22.81 -10.82 30.11
CA ALA A 342 -21.52 -10.48 30.70
C ALA A 342 -21.37 -8.99 31.04
N LYS A 343 -21.99 -8.10 30.25
CA LYS A 343 -21.98 -6.65 30.48
C LYS A 343 -22.94 -6.23 31.59
N GLU A 344 -24.03 -6.98 31.80
CA GLU A 344 -25.11 -6.62 32.73
C GLU A 344 -24.94 -7.23 34.14
N GLY A 345 -24.13 -8.27 34.30
CA GLY A 345 -23.95 -8.90 35.63
C GLY A 345 -22.81 -9.90 35.75
N GLY A 346 -21.90 -9.96 34.78
CA GLY A 346 -20.85 -10.97 34.71
C GLY A 346 -21.33 -12.37 34.31
N LEU A 347 -20.38 -13.27 34.04
CA LEU A 347 -20.67 -14.66 33.65
C LEU A 347 -20.15 -15.64 34.71
N THR A 348 -20.92 -16.70 34.96
CA THR A 348 -20.47 -17.84 35.76
C THR A 348 -19.34 -18.59 35.06
N THR A 349 -18.56 -19.39 35.81
CA THR A 349 -17.48 -20.21 35.23
C THR A 349 -17.97 -21.19 34.16
N LYS A 350 -19.20 -21.71 34.30
CA LYS A 350 -19.84 -22.59 33.31
C LYS A 350 -20.17 -21.82 32.03
N GLU A 351 -20.77 -20.65 32.15
CA GLU A 351 -21.12 -19.80 31.00
C GLU A 351 -19.88 -19.24 30.29
N LYS A 352 -18.78 -18.97 31.01
CA LYS A 352 -17.50 -18.61 30.39
C LYS A 352 -16.93 -19.74 29.53
N ARG A 353 -17.01 -20.99 30.02
CA ARG A 353 -16.60 -22.19 29.26
C ARG A 353 -17.49 -22.39 28.04
N GLU A 354 -18.80 -22.22 28.21
CA GLU A 354 -19.79 -22.32 27.13
C GLU A 354 -19.57 -21.23 26.07
N LEU A 355 -19.37 -19.98 26.48
CA LEU A 355 -19.04 -18.87 25.57
C LEU A 355 -17.81 -19.21 24.73
N SER A 356 -16.74 -19.70 25.35
CA SER A 356 -15.52 -20.08 24.63
C SER A 356 -15.74 -21.26 23.67
N ALA A 357 -16.53 -22.27 24.08
CA ALA A 357 -16.85 -23.42 23.24
C ALA A 357 -17.69 -23.03 22.02
N GLU A 358 -18.77 -22.26 22.23
CA GLU A 358 -19.63 -21.77 21.16
C GLU A 358 -18.87 -20.84 20.21
N GLU A 359 -18.03 -19.95 20.73
CA GLU A 359 -17.17 -19.07 19.92
C GLU A 359 -16.22 -19.86 19.02
N LYS A 360 -15.58 -20.90 19.57
CA LYS A 360 -14.67 -21.76 18.81
C LYS A 360 -15.44 -22.51 17.71
N GLU A 361 -16.62 -23.03 18.03
CA GLU A 361 -17.39 -23.84 17.10
C GLU A 361 -17.96 -23.02 15.93
N TYR A 362 -18.61 -21.87 16.19
CA TYR A 362 -19.17 -21.07 15.09
C TYR A 362 -18.05 -20.50 14.20
N LYS A 363 -16.91 -20.09 14.77
CA LYS A 363 -15.74 -19.64 13.99
C LYS A 363 -15.18 -20.77 13.12
N SER A 364 -15.08 -21.98 13.66
CA SER A 364 -14.61 -23.15 12.91
C SER A 364 -15.55 -23.48 11.75
N LYS A 365 -16.87 -23.51 12.00
CA LYS A 365 -17.89 -23.78 10.96
C LYS A 365 -17.91 -22.69 9.89
N ARG A 366 -17.81 -21.43 10.29
CA ARG A 366 -17.72 -20.30 9.35
C ARG A 366 -16.47 -20.41 8.47
N LYS A 367 -15.33 -20.81 9.03
CA LYS A 367 -14.10 -21.04 8.26
C LYS A 367 -14.30 -22.14 7.21
N LEU A 368 -14.97 -23.24 7.55
CA LEU A 368 -15.27 -24.31 6.60
C LEU A 368 -16.16 -23.83 5.44
N VAL A 369 -17.21 -23.06 5.74
CA VAL A 369 -18.06 -22.43 4.71
C VAL A 369 -17.21 -21.50 3.81
N GLN A 370 -16.36 -20.68 4.43
CA GLN A 370 -15.46 -19.77 3.73
C GLN A 370 -14.53 -20.52 2.77
N GLU A 371 -13.90 -21.62 3.22
CA GLU A 371 -13.03 -22.46 2.41
C GLU A 371 -13.76 -23.06 1.19
N LYS A 372 -15.04 -23.45 1.32
CA LYS A 372 -15.82 -23.93 0.17
C LYS A 372 -16.12 -22.83 -0.85
N LEU A 373 -16.45 -21.63 -0.38
CA LEU A 373 -16.69 -20.49 -1.27
C LEU A 373 -15.38 -20.03 -1.95
N ILE A 374 -14.24 -20.07 -1.25
CA ILE A 374 -12.92 -19.78 -1.84
C ILE A 374 -12.58 -20.82 -2.92
N LYS A 375 -12.86 -22.11 -2.71
CA LYS A 375 -12.65 -23.15 -3.73
C LYS A 375 -13.42 -22.93 -5.02
N PHE A 376 -14.54 -22.23 -4.96
CA PHE A 376 -15.20 -21.73 -6.17
C PHE A 376 -14.37 -20.62 -6.83
N ALA A 377 -13.94 -19.62 -6.06
CA ALA A 377 -13.16 -18.49 -6.56
C ALA A 377 -11.85 -18.94 -7.24
N THR A 378 -11.17 -19.97 -6.71
CA THR A 378 -9.92 -20.52 -7.30
C THR A 378 -10.11 -21.14 -8.68
N ARG A 379 -11.35 -21.39 -9.13
CA ARG A 379 -11.64 -21.91 -10.48
C ARG A 379 -11.78 -20.80 -11.51
N ILE A 380 -12.06 -19.57 -11.09
CA ILE A 380 -12.25 -18.42 -11.98
C ILE A 380 -11.03 -18.17 -12.89
N PRO A 381 -9.77 -18.22 -12.41
CA PRO A 381 -8.60 -18.00 -13.27
C PRO A 381 -8.50 -18.95 -14.46
N ALA A 382 -8.93 -20.21 -14.29
CA ALA A 382 -8.87 -21.20 -15.37
C ALA A 382 -9.72 -20.78 -16.57
N PHE A 383 -10.81 -20.06 -16.33
CA PHE A 383 -11.64 -19.57 -17.42
C PHE A 383 -11.06 -18.35 -18.12
N MET A 384 -10.29 -17.53 -17.41
CA MET A 384 -9.65 -16.36 -17.99
C MET A 384 -8.59 -16.74 -19.03
N TYR A 385 -7.94 -17.91 -18.87
CA TYR A 385 -7.05 -18.49 -19.89
C TYR A 385 -7.80 -19.09 -21.11
N LEU A 386 -9.12 -19.33 -20.99
CA LEU A 386 -9.91 -20.06 -22.00
C LEU A 386 -10.78 -19.14 -22.87
N THR A 387 -10.72 -17.84 -22.65
CA THR A 387 -11.56 -16.83 -23.32
C THR A 387 -10.69 -15.86 -24.09
N ASP A 388 -11.05 -15.58 -25.34
CA ASP A 388 -10.39 -14.56 -26.18
C ASP A 388 -10.92 -13.14 -25.92
N PHE A 389 -11.92 -12.97 -25.05
CA PHE A 389 -12.55 -11.68 -24.81
C PHE A 389 -11.81 -10.85 -23.74
N ARG A 390 -11.68 -9.53 -23.97
CA ARG A 390 -11.26 -8.60 -22.92
C ARG A 390 -12.41 -8.34 -21.93
N GLU A 391 -12.20 -8.74 -20.69
CA GLU A 391 -13.12 -8.76 -19.55
C GLU A 391 -12.49 -7.93 -18.44
N ASN A 392 -13.07 -6.79 -18.09
CA ASN A 392 -12.50 -5.94 -17.05
C ASN A 392 -13.03 -6.33 -15.66
N THR A 393 -14.09 -7.13 -15.65
CA THR A 393 -14.80 -7.54 -14.44
C THR A 393 -15.02 -9.05 -14.39
N LEU A 394 -15.23 -9.57 -13.19
CA LEU A 394 -15.67 -10.95 -12.96
C LEU A 394 -16.97 -11.28 -13.71
N GLN A 395 -17.85 -10.29 -13.86
CA GLN A 395 -19.08 -10.43 -14.61
C GLN A 395 -18.80 -10.62 -16.10
N ASP A 396 -17.86 -9.87 -16.67
CA ASP A 396 -17.45 -10.06 -18.06
C ASP A 396 -16.88 -11.45 -18.28
N VAL A 397 -15.99 -11.93 -17.38
CA VAL A 397 -15.42 -13.29 -17.43
C VAL A 397 -16.56 -14.30 -17.55
N ILE A 398 -17.53 -14.25 -16.65
CA ILE A 398 -18.58 -15.25 -16.53
C ILE A 398 -19.66 -15.14 -17.63
N THR A 399 -19.93 -13.94 -18.14
CA THR A 399 -21.00 -13.72 -19.14
C THR A 399 -20.55 -13.89 -20.58
N LYS A 400 -19.26 -13.72 -20.87
CA LYS A 400 -18.70 -13.90 -22.22
C LYS A 400 -18.25 -15.34 -22.51
N LEU A 401 -18.05 -16.16 -21.47
CA LEU A 401 -17.79 -17.59 -21.58
C LEU A 401 -19.06 -18.39 -21.92
N GLU A 402 -18.84 -19.59 -22.49
CA GLU A 402 -19.89 -20.59 -22.67
C GLU A 402 -20.53 -20.95 -21.30
N PRO A 403 -21.85 -20.69 -21.09
CA PRO A 403 -22.51 -20.93 -19.80
C PRO A 403 -22.46 -22.38 -19.32
N ASP A 404 -22.38 -23.33 -20.25
CA ASP A 404 -22.30 -24.77 -19.96
C ASP A 404 -20.93 -25.17 -19.39
N LEU A 405 -19.86 -24.55 -19.88
CA LEU A 405 -18.52 -24.74 -19.32
C LEU A 405 -18.44 -24.16 -17.91
N PHE A 406 -18.99 -22.96 -17.70
CA PHE A 406 -19.07 -22.34 -16.37
C PHE A 406 -19.80 -23.22 -15.37
N ARG A 407 -20.95 -23.78 -15.76
CA ARG A 407 -21.72 -24.69 -14.92
C ARG A 407 -20.99 -25.99 -14.63
N THR A 408 -20.31 -26.56 -15.63
CA THR A 408 -19.58 -27.82 -15.46
C THR A 408 -18.43 -27.69 -14.48
N VAL A 409 -17.68 -26.59 -14.57
CA VAL A 409 -16.49 -26.37 -13.72
C VAL A 409 -16.85 -25.84 -12.34
N THR A 410 -17.90 -25.01 -12.19
CA THR A 410 -18.22 -24.40 -10.90
C THR A 410 -19.40 -25.03 -10.16
N GLY A 411 -20.26 -25.76 -10.85
CA GLY A 411 -21.56 -26.23 -10.33
C GLY A 411 -22.66 -25.17 -10.36
N LEU A 412 -22.36 -23.91 -10.71
CA LEU A 412 -23.31 -22.79 -10.70
C LEU A 412 -23.73 -22.40 -12.12
N THR A 413 -25.00 -22.03 -12.31
CA THR A 413 -25.39 -21.28 -13.50
C THR A 413 -25.00 -19.81 -13.38
N VAL A 414 -24.96 -19.09 -14.50
CA VAL A 414 -24.73 -17.63 -14.51
C VAL A 414 -25.77 -16.90 -13.65
N LYS A 415 -27.03 -17.38 -13.65
CA LYS A 415 -28.11 -16.84 -12.82
C LYS A 415 -27.85 -17.05 -11.32
N ASP A 416 -27.38 -18.23 -10.93
CA ASP A 416 -27.04 -18.55 -9.54
C ASP A 416 -25.90 -17.66 -9.06
N PHE A 417 -24.87 -17.51 -9.90
CA PHE A 417 -23.74 -16.64 -9.60
C PHE A 417 -24.17 -15.18 -9.39
N HIS A 418 -24.99 -14.62 -10.30
CA HIS A 418 -25.54 -13.27 -10.13
C HIS A 418 -26.36 -13.09 -8.86
N LEU A 419 -27.13 -14.11 -8.48
CA LEU A 419 -27.87 -14.10 -7.22
C LEU A 419 -26.90 -14.02 -6.03
N LEU A 420 -25.86 -14.85 -5.99
CA LEU A 420 -24.88 -14.84 -4.90
C LEU A 420 -24.08 -13.53 -4.83
N VAL A 421 -23.73 -12.93 -5.97
CA VAL A 421 -23.12 -11.60 -6.04
C VAL A 421 -24.05 -10.54 -5.47
N ARG A 422 -25.33 -10.53 -5.86
CA ARG A 422 -26.34 -9.58 -5.37
C ARG A 422 -26.56 -9.71 -3.86
N LEU A 423 -26.46 -10.92 -3.32
CA LEU A 423 -26.54 -11.17 -1.88
C LEU A 423 -25.24 -10.82 -1.12
N LYS A 424 -24.20 -10.35 -1.84
CA LYS A 424 -22.87 -9.99 -1.34
C LYS A 424 -22.08 -11.18 -0.79
N VAL A 425 -22.34 -12.39 -1.28
CA VAL A 425 -21.56 -13.59 -0.92
C VAL A 425 -20.15 -13.51 -1.49
N PHE A 426 -20.03 -13.02 -2.72
CA PHE A 426 -18.76 -12.74 -3.38
C PHE A 426 -18.45 -11.25 -3.32
N ASN A 427 -17.23 -10.91 -2.91
CA ASN A 427 -16.76 -9.53 -2.91
C ASN A 427 -16.28 -9.16 -4.32
N THR A 428 -17.16 -8.54 -5.10
CA THR A 428 -16.90 -8.16 -6.49
C THR A 428 -15.73 -7.20 -6.64
N GLU A 429 -15.50 -6.30 -5.66
CA GLU A 429 -14.38 -5.34 -5.72
C GLU A 429 -13.04 -6.09 -5.68
N HIS A 430 -12.85 -6.97 -4.69
CA HIS A 430 -11.62 -7.76 -4.58
C HIS A 430 -11.48 -8.77 -5.71
N MET A 431 -12.57 -9.38 -6.18
CA MET A 431 -12.50 -10.30 -7.31
C MET A 431 -12.17 -9.59 -8.63
N ASN A 432 -12.72 -8.41 -8.90
CA ASN A 432 -12.38 -7.62 -10.09
C ASN A 432 -10.90 -7.19 -10.05
N GLN A 433 -10.37 -6.81 -8.88
CA GLN A 433 -8.94 -6.54 -8.71
C GLN A 433 -8.08 -7.78 -9.01
N ALA A 434 -8.51 -8.97 -8.59
CA ALA A 434 -7.82 -10.22 -8.88
C ALA A 434 -7.87 -10.58 -10.38
N VAL A 435 -9.00 -10.36 -11.05
CA VAL A 435 -9.17 -10.50 -12.51
C VAL A 435 -8.21 -9.57 -13.25
N PHE A 436 -8.17 -8.30 -12.85
CA PHE A 436 -7.29 -7.31 -13.47
C PHE A 436 -5.81 -7.68 -13.33
N ALA A 437 -5.37 -8.05 -12.12
CA ALA A 437 -3.98 -8.39 -11.85
C ALA A 437 -3.51 -9.62 -12.65
N PHE A 438 -4.39 -10.62 -12.79
CA PHE A 438 -4.10 -11.81 -13.58
C PHE A 438 -3.94 -11.49 -15.07
N ARG A 439 -4.85 -10.68 -15.64
CA ARG A 439 -4.81 -10.29 -17.06
C ARG A 439 -3.55 -9.54 -17.41
N ARG A 440 -3.14 -8.60 -16.56
CA ARG A 440 -1.94 -7.82 -16.83
C ARG A 440 -0.66 -8.67 -16.81
N TYR A 441 -0.62 -9.68 -15.93
CA TYR A 441 0.45 -10.67 -15.89
C TYR A 441 0.46 -11.56 -17.15
N GLU A 442 -0.72 -12.00 -17.60
CA GLU A 442 -0.88 -12.76 -18.83
C GLU A 442 -0.44 -11.95 -20.06
N ASP A 443 -0.92 -10.71 -20.20
CA ASP A 443 -0.54 -9.78 -21.29
C ASP A 443 0.98 -9.55 -21.33
N ALA A 444 1.62 -9.35 -20.17
CA ALA A 444 3.08 -9.21 -20.08
C ALA A 444 3.81 -10.49 -20.54
N SER A 445 3.28 -11.66 -20.19
CA SER A 445 3.85 -12.96 -20.57
C SER A 445 3.70 -13.25 -22.07
N LEU A 446 2.57 -12.87 -22.67
CA LEU A 446 2.28 -13.06 -24.10
C LEU A 446 3.04 -12.08 -25.00
N ARG A 447 3.22 -10.83 -24.56
CA ARG A 447 4.08 -9.86 -25.26
C ARG A 447 5.53 -10.31 -25.32
N TYR A 448 6.04 -10.97 -24.26
CA TYR A 448 7.41 -11.49 -24.23
C TYR A 448 7.65 -12.62 -25.25
N THR A 449 6.61 -13.40 -25.61
CA THR A 449 6.73 -14.50 -26.58
C THR A 449 6.59 -14.04 -28.04
N GLY A 450 6.38 -12.74 -28.29
CA GLY A 450 6.20 -12.17 -29.62
C GLY A 450 4.86 -12.55 -30.27
N ILE A 451 3.95 -13.12 -29.50
CA ILE A 451 2.59 -13.47 -29.93
C ILE A 451 1.70 -12.30 -29.53
N GLU A 452 1.36 -11.42 -30.49
CA GLU A 452 0.16 -10.59 -30.33
C GLU A 452 -1.06 -11.50 -30.44
N SER A 453 -1.49 -12.07 -29.32
CA SER A 453 -2.68 -12.92 -29.33
C SER A 453 -3.97 -12.11 -29.44
N HIS A 454 -3.96 -10.80 -29.17
CA HIS A 454 -5.17 -9.98 -29.10
C HIS A 454 -5.00 -8.56 -29.65
N SER A 455 -5.73 -8.21 -30.71
CA SER A 455 -5.92 -6.83 -31.18
C SER A 455 -6.97 -6.13 -30.30
N GLY A 456 -6.55 -5.23 -29.41
CA GLY A 456 -7.46 -4.44 -28.58
C GLY A 456 -6.77 -3.69 -27.48
#